data_AF-A0A9E3B5F8-F1
#
_entry.id   AF-A0A9E3B5F8-F1
#
_cell.length_a   1.000
_cell.length_b   1.000
_cell.length_c   1.000
_cell.angle_alpha   90.00
_cell.angle_beta   90.00
_cell.angle_gamma   90.00
#
_symmetry.space_group_name_H-M   'P 1'
#
loop_
_entity.id
_entity.type
_entity.pdbx_description
1 polymer ?
#
loop_
_entity_poly.entity_id
_entity_poly.type
_entity_poly.pdbx_seq_one_letter_code
_entity_poly.pdbx_strand_id
1 'polypeptide(L)'
;MTPKELEYAEKRMQQKWYDLVMAEQKGAAIPTLERMYNAYMLAVEEYNRCSTEYQQSQQEQPIPVPVKQEKTPARHKKKAS
;
A
#
# COMPACT_ATOMS: atom_id res chain seq x y z
N MET A 1 0.03 -10.94 0.15
CA MET A 1 1.20 -10.06 0.29
C MET A 1 1.88 -10.27 1.62
N THR A 2 3.20 -10.51 1.65
CA THR A 2 4.01 -10.50 2.88
C THR A 2 4.78 -9.18 3.01
N PRO A 3 5.13 -8.73 4.23
CA PRO A 3 5.95 -7.52 4.42
C PRO A 3 7.26 -7.54 3.63
N LYS A 4 7.88 -8.72 3.47
CA LYS A 4 9.13 -8.90 2.73
C LYS A 4 9.00 -8.59 1.24
N GLU A 5 7.87 -8.91 0.64
CA GLU A 5 7.61 -8.62 -0.78
C GLU A 5 7.41 -7.12 -1.01
N LEU A 6 6.77 -6.42 -0.06
CA LEU A 6 6.63 -4.97 -0.10
C LEU A 6 8.00 -4.27 0.01
N GLU A 7 8.83 -4.68 0.97
CA GLU A 7 10.20 -4.15 1.12
C GLU A 7 11.06 -4.44 -0.12
N TYR A 8 10.90 -5.60 -0.74
CA TYR A 8 11.61 -5.94 -1.97
C TYR A 8 11.18 -5.04 -3.14
N ALA A 9 9.87 -4.83 -3.32
CA ALA A 9 9.33 -3.95 -4.34
C ALA A 9 9.79 -2.50 -4.14
N GLU A 10 9.81 -2.02 -2.90
CA GLU A 10 10.32 -0.68 -2.54
C GLU A 10 11.80 -0.53 -2.90
N LYS A 11 12.65 -1.46 -2.47
CA LYS A 11 14.09 -1.44 -2.79
C LYS A 11 14.34 -1.48 -4.29
N ARG A 12 13.58 -2.29 -5.02
CA ARG A 12 13.68 -2.40 -6.48
C ARG A 12 13.32 -1.08 -7.15
N MET A 13 12.23 -0.45 -6.74
CA MET A 13 11.82 0.88 -7.22
C MET A 13 12.92 1.93 -6.98
N GLN A 14 13.44 2.00 -5.74
CA GLN A 14 14.50 2.94 -5.37
C GLN A 14 15.78 2.73 -6.19
N GLN A 15 16.19 1.48 -6.40
CA GLN A 15 17.35 1.16 -7.22
C GLN A 15 17.16 1.62 -8.68
N LYS A 16 15.99 1.38 -9.27
CA LYS A 16 15.71 1.81 -10.65
C LYS A 16 15.72 3.31 -10.81
N TRP A 17 15.20 4.04 -9.82
CA TRP A 17 15.28 5.50 -9.78
C TRP A 17 16.73 5.97 -9.72
N TYR A 18 17.52 5.41 -8.81
CA TYR A 18 18.94 5.76 -8.68
C TYR A 18 19.70 5.51 -9.98
N ASP A 19 19.53 4.33 -10.59
CA ASP A 19 20.20 3.98 -11.84
C ASP A 19 19.84 4.95 -12.97
N LEU A 20 18.56 5.35 -13.06
CA LEU A 20 18.07 6.32 -14.06
C LEU A 20 18.74 7.68 -13.87
N VAL A 21 18.72 8.23 -12.66
CA VAL A 21 19.33 9.53 -12.35
C VAL A 21 20.84 9.49 -12.63
N MET A 22 21.52 8.41 -12.25
CA MET A 22 22.95 8.24 -12.53
C MET A 22 23.25 8.13 -14.03
N ALA A 23 22.39 7.47 -14.80
CA ALA A 23 22.54 7.37 -16.25
C ALA A 23 22.35 8.73 -16.92
N GLU A 24 21.36 9.51 -16.48
CA GLU A 24 21.12 10.88 -16.97
C GLU A 24 22.32 11.78 -16.69
N GLN A 25 22.85 11.77 -15.47
CA GLN A 25 24.05 12.53 -15.09
C GLN A 25 25.29 12.15 -15.90
N LYS A 26 25.40 10.89 -16.33
CA LYS A 26 26.49 10.40 -17.17
C LYS A 26 26.30 10.72 -18.66
N GLY A 27 25.21 11.41 -19.02
CA GLY A 27 24.92 11.76 -20.42
C GLY A 27 24.48 10.57 -21.25
N ALA A 28 23.79 9.59 -20.65
CA ALA A 28 23.20 8.49 -21.41
C ALA A 28 22.24 9.01 -22.49
N ALA A 29 22.18 8.31 -23.63
CA ALA A 29 21.32 8.69 -24.73
C ALA A 29 19.83 8.65 -24.34
N ILE A 30 19.03 9.56 -24.91
CA ILE A 30 17.59 9.67 -24.65
C ILE A 30 16.85 8.32 -24.79
N PRO A 31 17.06 7.51 -25.85
CA PRO A 31 16.37 6.22 -25.97
C PRO A 31 16.74 5.20 -24.89
N THR A 32 17.88 5.38 -24.22
CA THR A 32 18.28 4.57 -23.07
C THR A 32 17.56 5.04 -21.82
N LEU A 33 17.52 6.36 -21.59
CA LEU A 33 16.79 6.96 -20.46
C LEU A 33 15.30 6.64 -20.50
N GLU A 34 14.67 6.67 -21.68
CA GLU A 34 13.26 6.30 -21.86
C GLU A 34 12.99 4.83 -21.46
N ARG A 35 13.87 3.90 -21.85
CA ARG A 35 13.76 2.49 -21.45
C ARG A 35 13.93 2.32 -19.94
N MET A 36 14.87 3.05 -19.34
CA MET A 36 15.11 3.02 -17.89
C MET A 36 13.94 3.62 -17.13
N TYR A 37 13.34 4.70 -17.64
CA TYR A 37 12.13 5.30 -17.10
C TYR A 37 10.94 4.34 -17.15
N ASN A 38 10.72 3.66 -18.28
CA ASN A 38 9.68 2.64 -18.38
C ASN A 38 9.90 1.50 -17.37
N ALA A 39 11.15 1.07 -17.18
CA ALA A 39 11.48 0.04 -16.18
C ALA A 39 11.26 0.53 -14.74
N TYR A 40 11.52 1.82 -14.46
CA TYR A 40 11.20 2.43 -13.17
C TYR A 40 9.69 2.49 -12.94
N MET A 41 8.90 2.90 -13.93
CA MET A 41 7.43 2.95 -13.83
C MET A 41 6.83 1.58 -13.52
N LEU A 42 7.32 0.51 -14.15
CA LEU A 42 6.89 -0.85 -13.82
C LEU A 42 7.20 -1.24 -12.36
N ALA A 43 8.34 -0.78 -11.82
CA ALA A 43 8.68 -1.02 -10.41
C ALA A 43 7.80 -0.21 -9.45
N VAL A 44 7.39 1.01 -9.83
CA VAL A 44 6.42 1.82 -9.08
C VAL A 44 5.05 1.15 -9.05
N GLU A 45 4.58 0.66 -10.20
CA GLU A 45 3.30 -0.07 -10.29
C GLU A 45 3.31 -1.34 -9.44
N GLU A 46 4.41 -2.09 -9.48
CA GLU A 46 4.60 -3.26 -8.63
C GLU A 46 4.53 -2.88 -7.15
N TYR A 47 5.27 -1.87 -6.71
CA TYR A 47 5.21 -1.38 -5.33
C TYR A 47 3.80 -0.93 -4.93
N ASN A 48 3.10 -0.18 -5.79
CA ASN A 48 1.75 0.29 -5.51
C ASN A 48 0.75 -0.85 -5.35
N ARG A 49 0.85 -1.88 -6.21
CA ARG A 49 0.05 -3.11 -6.08
C ARG A 49 0.35 -3.78 -4.73
N CYS A 50 1.62 -3.92 -4.41
CA CYS A 50 2.06 -4.56 -3.17
C CYS A 50 1.55 -3.81 -1.92
N SER A 51 1.65 -2.47 -1.96
CA SER A 51 1.18 -1.60 -0.88
C SER A 51 -0.32 -1.70 -0.70
N THR A 52 -1.08 -1.75 -1.80
CA THR A 52 -2.55 -1.88 -1.77
C THR A 52 -2.98 -3.21 -1.15
N GLU A 53 -2.38 -4.32 -1.60
CA GLU A 53 -2.67 -5.66 -1.07
C GLU A 53 -2.26 -5.79 0.41
N TYR A 54 -1.13 -5.19 0.79
CA TYR A 54 -0.71 -5.17 2.19
C TYR A 54 -1.70 -4.38 3.06
N GLN A 55 -2.13 -3.19 2.62
CA GLN A 55 -3.10 -2.39 3.34
C GLN A 55 -4.45 -3.09 3.50
N GLN A 56 -4.94 -3.77 2.46
CA GLN A 56 -6.15 -4.60 2.53
C GLN A 56 -6.01 -5.72 3.55
N SER A 57 -4.88 -6.45 3.55
CA SER A 57 -4.64 -7.52 4.53
C SER A 57 -4.56 -7.02 5.98
N GLN A 58 -4.15 -5.77 6.19
CA GLN A 58 -4.14 -5.13 7.52
C GLN A 58 -5.52 -4.66 7.94
N GLN A 59 -6.40 -4.28 6.99
CA GLN A 59 -7.79 -3.91 7.28
C GLN A 59 -8.72 -5.12 7.48
N GLU A 60 -8.41 -6.26 6.87
CA GLU A 60 -9.15 -7.52 7.03
C GLU A 60 -8.77 -8.30 8.31
N GLN A 61 -7.71 -7.88 9.01
CA GLN A 61 -7.47 -8.38 10.37
C GLN A 61 -8.62 -7.92 11.27
N PRO A 62 -9.38 -8.85 11.89
CA PRO A 62 -10.46 -8.48 12.77
C PRO A 62 -9.85 -7.68 13.92
N ILE A 63 -10.20 -6.41 13.99
CA ILE A 63 -10.04 -5.60 15.20
C ILE A 63 -10.59 -6.48 16.34
N PRO A 64 -9.81 -6.86 17.36
CA PRO A 64 -10.37 -7.50 18.53
C PRO A 64 -11.17 -6.42 19.24
N VAL A 65 -12.43 -6.24 18.84
CA VAL A 65 -13.36 -5.34 19.51
C VAL A 65 -13.54 -5.94 20.90
N PRO A 66 -13.11 -5.27 21.98
CA PRO A 66 -13.47 -5.71 23.32
C PRO A 66 -14.97 -5.49 23.43
N VAL A 67 -15.72 -6.59 23.41
CA VAL A 67 -17.15 -6.61 23.67
C VAL A 67 -17.38 -6.04 25.07
N LYS A 68 -17.71 -4.75 25.17
CA LYS A 68 -18.37 -4.21 26.37
C LYS A 68 -19.87 -4.34 26.16
N GLN A 69 -20.36 -5.52 26.53
CA GLN A 69 -21.75 -5.73 26.93
C GLN A 69 -22.01 -4.86 28.16
N GLU A 70 -22.68 -3.72 27.99
CA GLU A 70 -23.37 -3.07 29.09
C GLU A 70 -24.87 -3.15 28.89
N LYS A 71 -25.47 -3.88 29.83
CA LYS A 71 -26.87 -4.23 29.96
C LYS A 71 -27.72 -2.96 30.15
N THR A 72 -28.91 -2.99 29.57
CA THR A 72 -30.04 -2.09 29.84
C THR A 72 -30.34 -1.97 31.34
N PRO A 73 -31.04 -0.89 31.74
CA PRO A 73 -32.39 -1.16 32.23
C PRO A 73 -33.47 -0.19 31.70
N ALA A 74 -34.69 -0.64 31.96
CA ALA A 74 -35.97 -0.29 31.36
C ALA A 74 -36.58 1.09 31.70
N ARG A 75 -37.76 1.33 31.06
CA ARG A 75 -38.98 2.08 31.49
C ARG A 75 -39.19 3.34 30.62
N HIS A 76 -40.28 3.52 29.86
CA HIS A 76 -41.68 3.63 30.31
C HIS A 76 -42.74 3.36 29.20
N LYS A 77 -43.77 2.63 29.64
CA LYS A 77 -45.17 2.41 29.22
C LYS A 77 -45.86 3.31 28.15
N LYS A 78 -46.60 2.61 27.25
CA LYS A 78 -48.05 2.69 26.84
C LYS A 78 -48.60 4.04 26.32
N LYS A 79 -49.63 4.16 25.46
CA LYS A 79 -50.45 3.38 24.50
C LYS A 79 -51.29 4.46 23.78
N ALA A 80 -51.82 4.14 22.60
CA ALA A 80 -52.70 4.98 21.77
C ALA A 80 -53.91 5.59 22.50
N SER A 81 -54.36 6.75 21.99
CA SER A 81 -55.77 7.01 21.67
C SER A 81 -55.89 7.99 20.52
#